data_AF-A0A077L6R1-F1
#
_entry.id   AF-A0A077L6R1-F1
#
_cell.length_a   1.000
_cell.length_b   1.000
_cell.length_c   1.000
_cell.angle_alpha   90.00
_cell.angle_beta   90.00
_cell.angle_gamma   90.00
#
_symmetry.space_group_name_H-M   'P 1'
#
loop_
_entity.id
_entity.type
_entity.pdbx_description
1 polymer ?
#
loop_
_entity_poly.entity_id
_entity_poly.type
_entity_poly.pdbx_seq_one_letter_code
_entity_poly.pdbx_strand_id
1 'polypeptide(L)'
;MDKETKTRIKKDIAFNIFGFFIIFLFLAIGIILFLTASNIFGQINKGGRIASYVFGSIFILLFILIIIKIFLIIKQENKYAKNAVDVNKIFSEISLSEEEKNINNLFLNDYSSEIPSLNIYFAAFAEIENKHYKKEIDITSPKVRMLMQKMIIDGIKEYGFFDLYLVIDFSKSLNKKFIWKGDLKKYKIYFEYIREIYHAADDYIYEKYITKN
;
A
#
# COMPACT_ATOMS: atom_id res chain seq x y z
N MET A 1 -23.68 -12.05 1.08
CA MET A 1 -23.02 -10.75 0.84
C MET A 1 -24.00 -9.64 1.18
N ASP A 2 -23.74 -8.93 2.27
CA ASP A 2 -24.71 -8.04 2.91
C ASP A 2 -24.97 -6.76 2.08
N LYS A 3 -26.13 -6.13 2.28
CA LYS A 3 -26.59 -4.96 1.52
C LYS A 3 -25.65 -3.77 1.73
N GLU A 4 -25.05 -3.66 2.91
CA GLU A 4 -24.03 -2.66 3.24
C GLU A 4 -22.71 -2.88 2.49
N THR A 5 -22.25 -4.12 2.37
CA THR A 5 -21.01 -4.48 1.64
C THR A 5 -21.14 -4.12 0.15
N LYS A 6 -22.29 -4.41 -0.46
CA LYS A 6 -22.59 -4.01 -1.85
C LYS A 6 -22.61 -2.50 -2.05
N THR A 7 -23.04 -1.75 -1.03
CA THR A 7 -23.15 -0.29 -1.09
C THR A 7 -21.78 0.38 -0.93
N ARG A 8 -20.89 -0.16 -0.09
CA ARG A 8 -19.48 0.28 -0.01
C ARG A 8 -18.72 0.04 -1.32
N ILE A 9 -18.80 -1.17 -1.90
CA ILE A 9 -18.14 -1.50 -3.18
C ILE A 9 -18.57 -0.54 -4.30
N LYS A 10 -19.86 -0.20 -4.38
CA LYS A 10 -20.37 0.77 -5.38
C LYS A 10 -19.82 2.18 -5.16
N LYS A 11 -19.66 2.61 -3.90
CA LYS A 11 -19.06 3.91 -3.58
C LYS A 11 -17.59 3.95 -3.97
N ASP A 12 -16.85 2.87 -3.73
CA ASP A 12 -15.42 2.79 -4.07
C ASP A 12 -15.19 2.79 -5.58
N ILE A 13 -16.00 2.04 -6.34
CA ILE A 13 -15.98 2.07 -7.81
C ILE A 13 -16.29 3.48 -8.33
N ALA A 14 -17.32 4.13 -7.80
CA ALA A 14 -17.69 5.49 -8.20
C ALA A 14 -16.59 6.50 -7.88
N PHE A 15 -15.93 6.36 -6.72
CA PHE A 15 -14.83 7.23 -6.32
C PHE A 15 -13.60 7.06 -7.20
N ASN A 16 -13.27 5.81 -7.57
CA ASN A 16 -12.18 5.50 -8.49
C ASN A 16 -12.43 6.06 -9.91
N ILE A 17 -13.66 5.91 -10.41
CA ILE A 17 -14.06 6.49 -11.70
C ILE A 17 -13.98 8.02 -11.65
N PHE A 18 -14.45 8.63 -10.57
CA PHE A 18 -14.38 10.08 -10.39
C PHE A 18 -12.93 10.58 -10.31
N GLY A 19 -12.07 9.88 -9.57
CA GLY A 19 -10.64 10.17 -9.51
C GLY A 19 -9.98 10.10 -10.89
N PHE A 20 -10.33 9.10 -11.70
CA PHE A 20 -9.86 9.00 -13.09
C PHE A 20 -10.27 10.22 -13.93
N PHE A 21 -11.54 10.64 -13.86
CA PHE A 21 -12.00 11.84 -14.59
C PHE A 21 -11.29 13.11 -14.13
N ILE A 22 -11.03 13.27 -12.83
CA ILE A 22 -10.26 14.41 -12.31
C ILE A 22 -8.85 14.43 -12.92
N ILE A 23 -8.17 13.30 -13.01
CA ILE A 23 -6.82 13.23 -13.59
C ILE A 23 -6.86 13.66 -15.06
N PHE A 24 -7.82 13.16 -15.84
CA PHE A 24 -7.98 13.55 -17.25
C PHE A 24 -8.40 15.01 -17.44
N LEU A 25 -9.01 15.65 -16.43
CA LEU A 25 -9.32 17.07 -16.46
C LEU A 25 -8.05 17.93 -16.56
N PHE A 26 -6.94 17.54 -15.91
CA PHE A 26 -5.66 18.25 -16.05
C PHE A 26 -5.18 18.26 -17.50
N LEU A 27 -5.32 17.13 -18.22
CA LEU A 27 -5.00 17.05 -19.64
C LEU A 27 -5.95 17.93 -20.47
N ALA A 28 -7.25 17.85 -20.23
CA ALA A 28 -8.24 18.65 -20.96
C ALA A 28 -8.03 20.15 -20.79
N ILE A 29 -7.80 20.62 -19.55
CA ILE A 29 -7.47 22.02 -19.25
C ILE A 29 -6.19 22.43 -19.98
N GLY A 30 -5.15 21.59 -19.92
CA GLY A 30 -3.90 21.82 -20.63
C GLY A 30 -4.11 22.04 -22.13
N ILE A 31 -4.85 21.13 -22.78
CA ILE A 31 -5.17 21.22 -24.21
C ILE A 31 -5.96 22.50 -24.52
N ILE A 32 -7.02 22.81 -23.75
CA ILE A 32 -7.84 24.01 -23.97
C ILE A 32 -6.99 25.29 -23.90
N LEU A 33 -6.04 25.35 -22.95
CA LEU A 33 -5.13 26.49 -22.83
C LEU A 33 -4.20 26.61 -24.05
N PHE A 34 -3.68 25.50 -24.59
CA PHE A 34 -2.89 25.52 -25.84
C PHE A 34 -3.70 25.97 -27.06
N LEU A 35 -4.95 25.49 -27.18
CA LEU A 35 -5.85 25.90 -28.27
C LEU A 35 -6.20 27.38 -28.17
N THR A 36 -6.43 27.88 -26.95
CA THR A 36 -6.67 29.29 -26.66
C THR A 36 -5.46 30.14 -27.00
N ALA A 37 -4.24 29.72 -26.62
CA ALA A 37 -2.99 30.37 -26.98
C ALA A 37 -2.80 30.48 -28.51
N SER A 38 -3.26 29.46 -29.24
CA SER A 38 -3.22 29.39 -30.70
C SER A 38 -4.32 30.23 -31.38
N ASN A 39 -5.15 30.94 -30.61
CA ASN A 39 -6.29 31.75 -31.05
C ASN A 39 -7.39 30.97 -31.77
N ILE A 40 -7.52 29.66 -31.50
CA ILE A 40 -8.57 28.83 -32.12
C ILE A 40 -9.96 29.27 -31.63
N PHE A 41 -10.06 29.79 -30.40
CA PHE A 41 -11.30 30.30 -29.81
C PHE A 41 -11.48 31.82 -29.94
N GLY A 42 -10.69 32.48 -30.79
CA GLY A 42 -10.69 33.93 -30.97
C GLY A 42 -9.38 34.60 -30.57
N GLN A 43 -9.26 35.89 -30.88
CA GLN A 43 -8.04 36.64 -30.63
C GLN A 43 -7.91 37.02 -29.15
N ILE A 44 -6.76 36.66 -28.58
CA ILE A 44 -6.35 37.07 -27.23
C ILE A 44 -5.11 37.97 -27.32
N ASN A 45 -4.95 38.85 -26.34
CA ASN A 45 -3.78 39.72 -26.28
C ASN A 45 -2.49 38.91 -26.04
N LYS A 46 -1.32 39.53 -26.28
CA LYS A 46 -0.01 38.87 -26.13
C LYS A 46 0.20 38.26 -24.74
N GLY A 47 -0.23 38.97 -23.69
CA GLY A 47 -0.10 38.49 -22.31
C GLY A 47 -0.92 37.23 -22.04
N GLY A 48 -2.17 37.20 -22.49
CA GLY A 48 -3.07 36.05 -22.39
C GLY A 48 -2.54 34.85 -23.18
N ARG A 49 -1.92 35.08 -24.35
CA ARG A 49 -1.27 34.02 -25.13
C ARG A 49 -0.11 33.38 -24.37
N ILE A 50 0.78 34.20 -23.81
CA ILE A 50 1.93 33.72 -23.01
C ILE A 50 1.44 32.95 -21.78
N ALA A 51 0.51 33.54 -21.02
CA ALA A 51 -0.04 32.90 -19.82
C ALA A 51 -0.67 31.55 -20.15
N SER A 52 -1.44 31.46 -21.23
CA SER A 52 -2.08 30.21 -21.66
C SER A 52 -1.06 29.13 -22.01
N TYR A 53 0.04 29.46 -22.70
CA TYR A 53 1.13 28.49 -22.95
C TYR A 53 1.80 28.01 -21.66
N VAL A 54 2.11 28.93 -20.75
CA VAL A 54 2.78 28.59 -19.47
C VAL A 54 1.90 27.69 -18.62
N PHE A 55 0.65 28.09 -18.37
CA PHE A 55 -0.27 27.28 -17.57
C PHE A 55 -0.62 25.97 -18.26
N GLY A 56 -0.86 25.98 -19.58
CA GLY A 56 -1.08 24.75 -20.35
C GLY A 56 0.05 23.75 -20.18
N SER A 57 1.29 24.22 -20.21
CA SER A 57 2.48 23.39 -19.99
C SER A 57 2.54 22.82 -18.57
N ILE A 58 2.23 23.63 -17.54
CA ILE A 58 2.17 23.18 -16.14
C ILE A 58 1.11 22.09 -15.96
N PHE A 59 -0.10 22.28 -16.50
CA PHE A 59 -1.19 21.30 -16.39
C PHE A 59 -0.84 19.97 -17.07
N ILE A 60 -0.24 20.00 -18.26
CA ILE A 60 0.23 18.79 -18.94
C ILE A 60 1.36 18.11 -18.14
N LEU A 61 2.31 18.88 -17.62
CA LEU A 61 3.41 18.33 -16.83
C LEU A 61 2.90 17.64 -15.55
N LEU A 62 1.94 18.25 -14.86
CA LEU A 62 1.26 17.62 -13.72
C LEU A 62 0.55 16.32 -14.12
N PHE A 63 -0.18 16.31 -15.23
CA PHE A 63 -0.82 15.10 -15.75
C PHE A 63 0.22 13.99 -16.01
N ILE A 64 1.31 14.30 -16.70
CA ILE A 64 2.41 13.34 -16.98
C ILE A 64 2.99 12.79 -15.68
N LEU A 65 3.26 13.64 -14.68
CA LEU A 65 3.78 13.21 -13.38
C LEU A 65 2.84 12.24 -12.67
N ILE A 66 1.52 12.50 -12.71
CA ILE A 66 0.51 11.60 -12.14
C ILE A 66 0.51 10.25 -12.85
N ILE A 67 0.51 10.24 -14.19
CA ILE A 67 0.55 8.99 -14.97
C ILE A 67 1.81 8.18 -14.70
N ILE A 68 2.98 8.84 -14.66
CA ILE A 68 4.25 8.18 -14.29
C ILE A 68 4.14 7.57 -12.90
N LYS A 69 3.56 8.29 -11.93
CA LYS A 69 3.39 7.79 -10.56
C LYS A 69 2.50 6.55 -10.52
N ILE A 70 1.37 6.53 -11.25
CA ILE A 70 0.49 5.36 -11.36
C ILE A 70 1.26 4.16 -11.93
N PHE A 71 2.03 4.37 -13.00
CA PHE A 71 2.83 3.30 -13.60
C PHE A 71 3.88 2.74 -12.62
N LEU A 72 4.53 3.62 -11.85
CA LEU A 72 5.48 3.21 -10.82
C LEU A 72 4.83 2.39 -9.71
N ILE A 73 3.60 2.75 -9.31
CA ILE A 73 2.81 1.97 -8.34
C ILE A 73 2.56 0.57 -8.92
N ILE A 74 1.90 0.47 -10.08
CA ILE A 74 1.60 -0.82 -10.73
C ILE A 74 2.86 -1.69 -10.92
N LYS A 75 4.00 -1.08 -11.28
CA LYS A 75 5.27 -1.79 -11.41
C LYS A 75 5.74 -2.38 -10.07
N GLN A 76 5.61 -1.64 -8.97
CA GLN A 76 5.93 -2.13 -7.64
C GLN A 76 4.95 -3.23 -7.20
N GLU A 77 3.66 -3.04 -7.43
CA GLU A 77 2.63 -4.04 -7.13
C GLU A 77 2.94 -5.38 -7.80
N ASN A 78 3.26 -5.35 -9.09
CA ASN A 78 3.68 -6.53 -9.85
C ASN A 78 4.98 -7.15 -9.33
N LYS A 79 5.95 -6.34 -8.89
CA LYS A 79 7.18 -6.87 -8.28
C LYS A 79 6.85 -7.65 -7.00
N TYR A 80 6.02 -7.08 -6.14
CA TYR A 80 5.63 -7.71 -4.88
C TYR A 80 4.80 -8.97 -5.09
N ALA A 81 3.82 -8.93 -5.99
CA ALA A 81 3.00 -10.10 -6.33
C ALA A 81 3.82 -11.27 -6.88
N LYS A 82 4.83 -11.00 -7.72
CA LYS A 82 5.73 -12.04 -8.26
C LYS A 82 6.59 -12.71 -7.19
N ASN A 83 6.86 -12.01 -6.10
CA ASN A 83 7.70 -12.50 -5.00
C ASN A 83 6.86 -13.04 -3.84
N ALA A 84 5.54 -13.13 -3.97
CA ALA A 84 4.66 -13.63 -2.92
C ALA A 84 5.02 -15.08 -2.56
N VAL A 85 4.97 -15.39 -1.27
CA VAL A 85 5.23 -16.74 -0.74
C VAL A 85 3.95 -17.35 -0.20
N ASP A 86 3.83 -18.68 -0.23
CA ASP A 86 2.69 -19.35 0.38
C ASP A 86 2.90 -19.47 1.90
N VAL A 87 2.34 -18.50 2.63
CA VAL A 87 2.47 -18.44 4.10
C VAL A 87 1.77 -19.63 4.76
N ASN A 88 0.65 -20.11 4.22
CA ASN A 88 -0.01 -21.27 4.82
C ASN A 88 0.86 -22.53 4.71
N LYS A 89 1.54 -22.69 3.58
CA LYS A 89 2.50 -23.79 3.38
C LYS A 89 3.74 -23.67 4.26
N ILE A 90 4.31 -22.46 4.42
CA ILE A 90 5.47 -22.25 5.29
C ILE A 90 5.18 -22.68 6.73
N PHE A 91 3.95 -22.48 7.20
CA PHE A 91 3.55 -22.72 8.58
C PHE A 91 2.70 -23.98 8.77
N SER A 92 2.58 -24.87 7.78
CA SER A 92 1.68 -26.04 7.86
C SER A 92 2.13 -27.06 8.91
N GLU A 93 3.43 -27.15 9.19
CA GLU A 93 4.02 -28.11 10.12
C GLU A 93 4.41 -27.48 11.46
N ILE A 94 4.18 -26.17 11.63
CA ILE A 94 4.59 -25.46 12.85
C ILE A 94 3.47 -25.53 13.89
N SER A 95 3.82 -25.97 15.10
CA SER A 95 2.90 -26.02 16.22
C SER A 95 2.48 -24.61 16.64
N LEU A 96 1.17 -24.37 16.70
CA LEU A 96 0.59 -23.09 17.07
C LEU A 96 0.09 -23.13 18.52
N SER A 97 0.25 -22.01 19.23
CA SER A 97 -0.48 -21.75 20.48
C SER A 97 -1.98 -21.59 20.22
N GLU A 98 -2.80 -21.69 21.27
CA GLU A 98 -4.24 -21.51 21.15
C GLU A 98 -4.64 -20.13 20.62
N GLU A 99 -3.92 -19.07 21.02
CA GLU A 99 -4.16 -17.72 20.47
C GLU A 99 -3.89 -17.68 18.96
N GLU A 100 -2.76 -18.23 18.51
CA GLU A 100 -2.36 -18.24 17.10
C GLU A 100 -3.31 -19.08 16.25
N LYS A 101 -3.78 -20.23 16.77
CA LYS A 101 -4.80 -21.04 16.09
C LYS A 101 -6.10 -20.26 15.93
N ASN A 102 -6.57 -19.60 16.98
CA ASN A 102 -7.83 -18.87 16.95
C ASN A 102 -7.81 -17.75 15.91
N ILE A 103 -6.73 -16.96 15.87
CA ILE A 103 -6.56 -15.91 14.87
C ILE A 103 -6.41 -16.47 13.47
N ASN A 104 -5.63 -17.55 13.29
CA ASN A 104 -5.46 -18.17 11.99
C ASN A 104 -6.79 -18.73 11.46
N ASN A 105 -7.58 -19.38 12.30
CA ASN A 105 -8.90 -19.90 11.93
C ASN A 105 -9.86 -18.76 11.57
N LEU A 106 -9.88 -17.68 12.35
CA LEU A 106 -10.65 -16.48 12.04
C LEU A 106 -10.25 -15.91 10.66
N PHE A 107 -8.95 -15.79 10.41
CA PHE A 107 -8.43 -15.27 9.15
C PHE A 107 -8.81 -16.15 7.96
N LEU A 108 -8.64 -17.47 8.07
CA LEU A 108 -8.96 -18.41 6.98
C LEU A 108 -10.47 -18.51 6.71
N ASN A 109 -11.31 -18.36 7.73
CA ASN A 109 -12.76 -18.45 7.56
C ASN A 109 -13.36 -17.15 7.02
N ASP A 110 -13.03 -16.02 7.66
CA ASP A 110 -13.74 -14.76 7.43
C ASP A 110 -12.97 -13.80 6.51
N TYR A 111 -11.67 -14.02 6.34
CA TYR A 111 -10.75 -13.13 5.60
C TYR A 111 -9.91 -13.88 4.57
N SER A 112 -10.35 -15.05 4.10
CA SER A 112 -9.63 -15.86 3.10
C SER A 112 -9.32 -15.12 1.80
N SER A 113 -10.13 -14.13 1.42
CA SER A 113 -9.86 -13.28 0.25
C SER A 113 -8.57 -12.47 0.38
N GLU A 114 -8.05 -12.28 1.59
CA GLU A 114 -6.84 -11.53 1.89
C GLU A 114 -5.59 -12.41 2.03
N ILE A 115 -5.68 -13.71 1.76
CA ILE A 115 -4.50 -14.59 1.70
C ILE A 115 -3.43 -14.04 0.72
N PRO A 116 -3.77 -13.52 -0.47
CA PRO A 116 -2.77 -12.88 -1.34
C PRO A 116 -2.08 -11.70 -0.67
N SER A 117 -2.82 -10.86 0.07
CA SER A 117 -2.27 -9.72 0.81
C SER A 117 -1.29 -10.17 1.89
N LEU A 118 -1.65 -11.20 2.66
CA LEU A 118 -0.76 -11.81 3.66
C LEU A 118 0.52 -12.36 3.02
N ASN A 119 0.38 -13.13 1.94
CA ASN A 119 1.49 -13.74 1.21
C ASN A 119 2.48 -12.71 0.66
N ILE A 120 1.96 -11.63 0.10
CA ILE A 120 2.77 -10.53 -0.42
C ILE A 120 3.45 -9.77 0.72
N TYR A 121 2.70 -9.40 1.75
CA TYR A 121 3.25 -8.61 2.86
C TYR A 121 4.35 -9.38 3.59
N PHE A 122 4.13 -10.67 3.85
CA PHE A 122 5.11 -11.52 4.51
C PHE A 122 6.42 -11.61 3.73
N ALA A 123 6.35 -11.83 2.41
CA ALA A 123 7.53 -11.83 1.54
C ALA A 123 8.24 -10.47 1.52
N ALA A 124 7.48 -9.38 1.41
CA ALA A 124 8.03 -8.03 1.41
C ALA A 124 8.71 -7.69 2.74
N PHE A 125 8.12 -8.10 3.86
CA PHE A 125 8.68 -7.91 5.19
C PHE A 125 9.98 -8.70 5.38
N ALA A 126 10.02 -9.97 4.98
CA ALA A 126 11.26 -10.75 4.99
C ALA A 126 12.38 -10.10 4.12
N GLU A 127 12.04 -9.54 2.96
CA GLU A 127 13.00 -8.77 2.14
C GLU A 127 13.51 -7.52 2.87
N ILE A 128 12.66 -6.85 3.66
CA ILE A 128 13.05 -5.68 4.46
C ILE A 128 14.02 -6.08 5.57
N GLU A 129 13.73 -7.14 6.32
CA GLU A 129 14.59 -7.63 7.40
C GLU A 129 15.95 -8.13 6.89
N ASN A 130 15.96 -8.88 5.78
CA ASN A 130 17.20 -9.33 5.16
C ASN A 130 18.12 -8.17 4.78
N LYS A 131 17.53 -7.05 4.32
CA LYS A 131 18.30 -5.82 4.02
C LYS A 131 18.75 -5.10 5.28
N HIS A 132 17.92 -5.09 6.33
CA HIS A 132 18.25 -4.46 7.60
C HIS A 132 19.46 -5.14 8.27
N TYR A 133 19.39 -6.46 8.41
CA TYR A 133 20.44 -7.27 9.04
C TYR A 133 21.60 -7.65 8.12
N LYS A 134 21.51 -7.37 6.82
CA LYS A 134 22.51 -7.70 5.79
C LYS A 134 22.87 -9.19 5.75
N LYS A 135 21.90 -10.05 6.05
CA LYS A 135 22.04 -11.52 6.05
C LYS A 135 20.72 -12.14 5.62
N GLU A 136 20.78 -13.34 5.05
CA GLU A 136 19.59 -14.15 4.79
C GLU A 136 19.03 -14.70 6.11
N ILE A 137 17.83 -14.23 6.46
CA ILE A 137 17.09 -14.56 7.66
C ILE A 137 15.75 -15.15 7.22
N ASP A 138 15.38 -16.26 7.85
CA ASP A 138 14.11 -16.91 7.66
C ASP A 138 13.17 -16.61 8.84
N ILE A 139 12.14 -15.78 8.59
CA ILE A 139 11.18 -15.32 9.61
C ILE A 139 10.04 -16.32 9.77
N THR A 140 10.36 -17.54 10.17
CA THR A 140 9.40 -18.62 10.46
C THR A 140 8.79 -18.52 11.87
N SER A 141 8.40 -17.32 12.32
CA SER A 141 7.78 -17.08 13.63
C SER A 141 6.25 -17.07 13.54
N PRO A 142 5.53 -18.01 14.20
CA PRO A 142 4.06 -18.03 14.21
C PRO A 142 3.46 -16.75 14.77
N LYS A 143 4.13 -16.12 15.73
CA LYS A 143 3.74 -14.84 16.32
C LYS A 143 3.75 -13.72 15.28
N VAL A 144 4.80 -13.65 14.45
CA VAL A 144 4.89 -12.67 13.36
C VAL A 144 3.74 -12.87 12.38
N ARG A 145 3.50 -14.10 11.94
CA ARG A 145 2.36 -14.41 11.04
C ARG A 145 1.02 -13.98 11.67
N MET A 146 0.80 -14.31 12.94
CA MET A 146 -0.44 -13.96 13.64
C MET A 146 -0.63 -12.44 13.71
N LEU A 147 0.42 -11.68 14.02
CA LEU A 147 0.36 -10.21 14.06
C LEU A 147 0.04 -9.61 12.68
N MET A 148 0.58 -10.18 11.60
CA MET A 148 0.22 -9.77 10.24
C MET A 148 -1.26 -10.06 9.92
N GLN A 149 -1.78 -11.22 10.32
CA GLN A 149 -3.20 -11.56 10.17
C GLN A 149 -4.08 -10.60 10.97
N LYS A 150 -3.73 -10.30 12.23
CA LYS A 150 -4.45 -9.33 13.07
C LYS A 150 -4.46 -7.93 12.44
N MET A 151 -3.33 -7.48 11.90
CA MET A 151 -3.23 -6.19 11.21
C MET A 151 -4.19 -6.10 10.02
N ILE A 152 -4.29 -7.16 9.21
CA ILE A 152 -5.23 -7.21 8.08
C ILE A 152 -6.67 -7.14 8.57
N ILE A 153 -7.02 -7.98 9.56
CA ILE A 153 -8.36 -8.06 10.14
C ILE A 153 -8.79 -6.70 10.69
N ASP A 154 -7.97 -6.09 11.54
CA ASP A 154 -8.30 -4.85 12.22
C ASP A 154 -8.21 -3.64 11.28
N GLY A 155 -7.29 -3.67 10.30
CA GLY A 155 -7.25 -2.69 9.22
C GLY A 155 -8.55 -2.66 8.42
N ILE A 156 -9.09 -3.83 8.08
CA ILE A 156 -10.38 -3.94 7.37
C ILE A 156 -11.53 -3.47 8.24
N LYS A 157 -11.54 -3.81 9.53
CA LYS A 157 -12.59 -3.37 10.46
C LYS A 157 -12.63 -1.85 10.58
N GLU A 158 -11.47 -1.20 10.71
CA GLU A 158 -11.36 0.25 10.89
C GLU A 158 -11.57 1.03 9.59
N TYR A 159 -10.86 0.66 8.53
CA TYR A 159 -10.81 1.45 7.29
C TYR A 159 -11.74 0.92 6.19
N GLY A 160 -12.34 -0.26 6.38
CA GLY A 160 -13.20 -0.92 5.41
C GLY A 160 -12.46 -1.75 4.35
N PHE A 161 -11.14 -1.62 4.23
CA PHE A 161 -10.27 -2.37 3.34
C PHE A 161 -8.84 -2.43 3.91
N PHE A 162 -8.03 -3.37 3.42
CA PHE A 162 -6.60 -3.45 3.77
C PHE A 162 -5.75 -2.83 2.64
N ASP A 163 -4.99 -1.79 2.97
CA ASP A 163 -4.08 -1.15 2.00
C ASP A 163 -2.68 -1.75 2.11
N LEU A 164 -2.49 -2.89 1.42
CA LEU A 164 -1.25 -3.64 1.41
C LEU A 164 -0.02 -2.78 1.06
N TYR A 165 -0.12 -1.95 0.03
CA TYR A 165 1.04 -1.21 -0.48
C TYR A 165 1.38 -0.03 0.41
N LEU A 166 0.38 0.63 0.99
CA LEU A 166 0.60 1.63 2.03
C LEU A 166 1.30 1.01 3.25
N VAL A 167 0.85 -0.17 3.69
CA VAL A 167 1.48 -0.89 4.82
C VAL A 167 2.93 -1.26 4.50
N ILE A 168 3.23 -1.78 3.31
CA ILE A 168 4.60 -2.05 2.88
C ILE A 168 5.46 -0.78 2.91
N ASP A 169 4.93 0.36 2.45
CA ASP A 169 5.65 1.63 2.48
C ASP A 169 5.86 2.17 3.89
N PHE A 170 4.90 1.97 4.80
CA PHE A 170 5.06 2.23 6.23
C PHE A 170 6.14 1.35 6.87
N SER A 171 6.18 0.05 6.56
CA SER A 171 7.22 -0.84 7.09
C SER A 171 8.61 -0.43 6.60
N LYS A 172 8.78 -0.06 5.33
CA LYS A 172 10.06 0.49 4.83
C LYS A 172 10.44 1.83 5.48
N SER A 173 9.45 2.65 5.83
CA SER A 173 9.67 4.02 6.31
C SER A 173 9.75 4.13 7.83
N LEU A 174 9.34 3.13 8.60
CA LEU A 174 9.58 3.11 10.06
C LEU A 174 11.06 3.21 10.41
N ASN A 175 11.94 2.70 9.55
CA ASN A 175 13.39 2.87 9.65
C ASN A 175 13.91 4.22 9.08
N LYS A 176 13.05 5.06 8.49
CA LYS A 176 13.39 6.37 7.92
C LYS A 176 12.65 7.49 8.68
N LYS A 177 13.38 8.45 9.23
CA LYS A 177 12.92 9.51 10.17
C LYS A 177 11.71 10.38 9.77
N PHE A 178 11.10 10.23 8.59
CA PHE A 178 10.02 11.11 8.11
C PHE A 178 8.72 10.34 7.89
N ILE A 179 7.94 10.23 8.97
CA ILE A 179 6.50 9.92 8.90
C ILE A 179 5.76 11.18 9.35
N TRP A 180 4.82 11.66 8.54
CA TRP A 180 4.04 12.85 8.90
C TRP A 180 3.13 12.56 10.10
N LYS A 181 3.04 13.50 11.05
CA LYS A 181 2.15 13.36 12.23
C LYS A 181 0.69 13.12 11.84
N GLY A 182 0.25 13.65 10.71
CA GLY A 182 -1.08 13.41 10.16
C GLY A 182 -1.30 11.95 9.77
N ASP A 183 -0.33 11.33 9.09
CA ASP A 183 -0.40 9.93 8.67
C ASP A 183 -0.39 8.98 9.87
N LEU A 184 0.42 9.26 10.89
CA LEU A 184 0.42 8.50 12.16
C LEU A 184 -0.95 8.50 12.83
N LYS A 185 -1.64 9.64 12.82
CA LYS A 185 -2.98 9.75 13.43
C LYS A 185 -4.03 9.04 12.59
N LYS A 186 -3.96 9.16 11.27
CA LYS A 186 -4.94 8.58 10.34
C LYS A 186 -4.82 7.07 10.24
N TYR A 187 -3.61 6.53 10.23
CA TYR A 187 -3.32 5.12 9.99
C TYR A 187 -2.74 4.42 11.24
N LYS A 188 -3.21 4.85 12.42
CA LYS A 188 -2.66 4.45 13.73
C LYS A 188 -2.54 2.92 13.87
N ILE A 189 -3.59 2.18 13.50
CA ILE A 189 -3.62 0.71 13.57
C ILE A 189 -2.45 0.07 12.81
N TYR A 190 -2.15 0.55 11.60
CA TYR A 190 -1.04 0.01 10.82
C TYR A 190 0.29 0.26 11.53
N PHE A 191 0.53 1.47 12.04
CA PHE A 191 1.78 1.76 12.73
C PHE A 191 1.97 0.97 14.04
N GLU A 192 0.88 0.73 14.78
CA GLU A 192 0.92 -0.10 15.99
C GLU A 192 1.31 -1.53 15.65
N TYR A 193 0.59 -2.16 14.71
CA TYR A 193 0.90 -3.53 14.30
C TYR A 193 2.26 -3.68 13.65
N ILE A 194 2.66 -2.75 12.78
CA ILE A 194 3.98 -2.84 12.15
C ILE A 194 5.07 -2.79 13.22
N ARG A 195 4.95 -1.93 14.24
CA ARG A 195 5.89 -1.88 15.36
C ARG A 195 5.93 -3.21 16.14
N GLU A 196 4.78 -3.79 16.44
CA GLU A 196 4.71 -5.09 17.12
C GLU A 196 5.31 -6.22 16.28
N ILE A 197 5.09 -6.19 14.96
CA ILE A 197 5.67 -7.14 14.01
C ILE A 197 7.20 -7.04 14.00
N TYR A 198 7.75 -5.82 13.95
CA TYR A 198 9.19 -5.59 14.07
C TYR A 198 9.73 -6.14 15.39
N HIS A 199 9.13 -5.81 16.53
CA HIS A 199 9.59 -6.31 17.81
C HIS A 199 9.56 -7.85 17.89
N ALA A 200 8.47 -8.48 17.45
CA ALA A 200 8.37 -9.94 17.45
C ALA A 200 9.35 -10.60 16.47
N ALA A 201 9.69 -9.94 15.37
CA ALA A 201 10.70 -10.41 14.43
C ALA A 201 12.11 -10.26 15.01
N ASP A 202 12.43 -9.10 15.58
CA ASP A 202 13.73 -8.81 16.22
C ASP A 202 14.03 -9.81 17.34
N ASP A 203 13.06 -10.07 18.22
CA ASP A 203 13.18 -11.05 19.32
C ASP A 203 13.50 -12.44 18.77
N TYR A 204 12.74 -12.89 17.78
CA TYR A 204 12.94 -14.18 17.14
C TYR A 204 14.30 -14.29 16.42
N ILE A 205 14.71 -13.22 15.72
CA ILE A 205 15.99 -13.18 15.01
C ILE A 205 17.15 -13.24 16.00
N TYR A 206 17.06 -12.47 17.08
CA TYR A 206 18.06 -12.46 18.13
C TYR A 206 18.21 -13.85 18.74
N GLU A 207 17.10 -14.48 19.14
CA GLU A 207 17.07 -15.82 19.70
C GLU A 207 17.67 -16.88 18.76
N LYS A 208 17.25 -16.88 17.50
CA LYS A 208 17.60 -17.92 16.52
C LYS A 208 19.00 -17.75 15.94
N TYR A 209 19.45 -16.53 15.71
CA TYR A 209 20.66 -16.25 14.92
C TYR A 209 21.79 -15.55 15.69
N ILE A 210 21.51 -14.93 16.85
CA ILE A 210 22.51 -14.14 17.59
C ILE A 210 22.92 -14.83 18.88
N THR A 211 21.99 -15.26 19.72
CA THR A 211 22.28 -15.94 21.00
C THR A 211 22.70 -17.41 20.88
N LYS A 212 22.62 -17.99 19.68
CA LYS A 212 23.06 -19.38 19.44
C LYS A 212 24.56 -19.52 19.12
N ASN A 213 25.34 -18.44 19.28
CA ASN A 213 26.80 -18.45 19.32
C ASN A 213 27.30 -18.29 20.77
#